data_AF-A0A1I8NBX7-F1
#
_entry.id   AF-A0A1I8NBX7-F1
#
_cell.length_a   1.000
_cell.length_b   1.000
_cell.length_c   1.000
_cell.angle_alpha   90.00
_cell.angle_beta   90.00
_cell.angle_gamma   90.00
#
_symmetry.space_group_name_H-M   'P 1'
#
loop_
_entity.id
_entity.type
_entity.pdbx_description
1 polymer ?
#
loop_
_entity_poly.entity_id
_entity_poly.type
_entity_poly.pdbx_seq_one_letter_code
_entity_poly.pdbx_strand_id
1 'polypeptide(L)'
;MKILFTRLISLTIIFALSLGNPIDSPSQEQYASLQKDFLQIADKMEILIEKSLPQLPTGEEYEHFRTEFQSFLKKKRLYASITPGENCENKILSFFDDFADILKYFVLRPPRSAIAEQIVQIFNANGMEKIKADVENLVATNIKRSDFEKYLVRNC
;
A
#
# COMPACT_ATOMS: atom_id res chain seq x y z
N MET A 1 -14.90 -24.61 -0.62
CA MET A 1 -13.95 -24.54 0.51
C MET A 1 -13.77 -23.07 0.86
N LYS A 2 -14.19 -22.64 2.04
CA LYS A 2 -14.24 -21.24 2.46
C LYS A 2 -12.82 -20.74 2.77
N ILE A 3 -12.21 -19.94 1.89
CA ILE A 3 -11.03 -19.16 2.25
C ILE A 3 -11.52 -17.83 2.82
N LEU A 4 -11.96 -17.91 4.07
CA LEU A 4 -12.29 -16.79 4.93
C LEU A 4 -11.23 -16.81 6.03
N PHE A 5 -9.97 -16.60 5.64
CA PHE A 5 -8.86 -16.55 6.58
C PHE A 5 -7.94 -15.39 6.23
N THR A 6 -7.90 -14.46 7.18
CA THR A 6 -6.73 -13.62 7.49
C THR A 6 -6.57 -12.31 6.71
N ARG A 7 -7.58 -11.44 6.73
CA ARG A 7 -7.38 -9.98 6.57
C ARG A 7 -6.94 -9.30 7.90
N LEU A 8 -6.09 -9.95 8.69
CA LEU A 8 -5.75 -9.48 10.05
C LEU A 8 -4.26 -9.18 10.29
N ILE A 9 -3.38 -9.39 9.31
CA ILE A 9 -1.94 -9.14 9.50
C ILE A 9 -1.29 -8.70 8.19
N SER A 10 -1.41 -7.42 7.82
CA SER A 10 -0.68 -6.97 6.64
C SER A 10 0.09 -5.66 6.81
N LEU A 11 -0.48 -4.65 7.45
CA LEU A 11 0.24 -3.38 7.72
C LEU A 11 1.28 -3.46 8.86
N THR A 12 1.31 -4.54 9.67
CA THR A 12 2.34 -4.73 10.72
C THR A 12 3.74 -4.87 10.12
N ILE A 13 3.87 -5.31 8.86
CA ILE A 13 5.18 -5.66 8.29
C ILE A 13 5.90 -4.47 7.66
N ILE A 14 5.18 -3.46 7.18
CA ILE A 14 5.81 -2.19 6.77
C ILE A 14 6.39 -1.48 8.00
N PHE A 15 5.67 -1.46 9.12
CA PHE A 15 6.15 -0.80 10.34
C PHE A 15 7.07 -1.66 11.23
N ALA A 16 7.11 -2.99 11.05
CA ALA A 16 8.07 -3.89 11.74
C ALA A 16 9.43 -4.01 11.04
N LEU A 17 9.59 -3.40 9.86
CA LEU A 17 10.86 -3.31 9.14
C LEU A 17 11.75 -2.16 9.66
N SER A 18 11.22 -1.28 10.51
CA SER A 18 11.97 -0.21 11.15
C SER A 18 12.92 -0.82 12.20
N LEU A 19 14.22 -0.88 11.91
CA LEU A 19 15.25 -1.44 12.80
C LEU A 19 15.62 -0.52 13.98
N GLY A 20 15.02 0.67 14.08
CA GLY A 20 15.31 1.62 15.14
C GLY A 20 14.21 1.70 16.20
N ASN A 21 14.55 2.32 17.34
CA ASN A 21 13.58 2.59 18.39
C ASN A 21 12.47 3.51 17.83
N PRO A 22 11.19 3.27 18.15
CA PRO A 22 10.09 4.17 17.83
C PRO A 22 10.41 5.60 18.29
N ILE A 23 10.06 6.60 17.48
CA ILE A 23 10.12 7.99 17.95
C ILE A 23 9.06 8.14 19.05
N ASP A 24 9.49 8.51 20.27
CA ASP A 24 8.61 8.47 21.45
C ASP A 24 7.45 9.48 21.42
N SER A 25 7.44 10.44 20.49
CA SER A 25 6.30 11.35 20.23
C SER A 25 6.49 12.10 18.91
N PRO A 26 6.06 11.55 17.76
CA PRO A 26 6.15 12.26 16.49
C PRO A 26 5.28 13.53 16.48
N SER A 27 5.76 14.61 15.88
CA SER A 27 5.00 15.85 15.72
C SER A 27 3.90 15.70 14.67
N GLN A 28 2.89 16.58 14.70
CA GLN A 28 1.85 16.64 13.65
C GLN A 28 2.46 16.85 12.26
N GLU A 29 3.53 17.63 12.15
CA GLU A 29 4.25 17.87 10.89
C GLU A 29 4.92 16.59 10.37
N GLN A 30 5.46 15.74 11.26
CA GLN A 30 6.04 14.45 10.88
C GLN A 30 4.99 13.50 10.34
N TYR A 31 3.80 13.45 10.95
CA TYR A 31 2.69 12.64 10.43
C TYR A 31 2.16 13.19 9.09
N ALA A 32 2.04 14.51 8.95
CA ALA A 32 1.61 15.15 7.72
C ALA A 32 2.61 14.89 6.58
N SER A 33 3.91 14.98 6.86
CA SER A 33 4.96 14.63 5.90
C SER A 33 4.88 13.17 5.52
N LEU A 34 4.73 12.26 6.48
CA LEU A 34 4.60 10.84 6.22
C LEU A 34 3.37 10.53 5.34
N GLN A 35 2.22 11.14 5.64
CA GLN A 35 1.02 11.01 4.80
C GLN A 35 1.27 11.50 3.39
N LYS A 36 1.90 12.67 3.23
CA LYS A 36 2.25 13.23 1.93
C LYS A 36 3.16 12.27 1.14
N ASP A 37 4.18 11.72 1.76
CA ASP A 37 5.13 10.80 1.12
C ASP A 37 4.44 9.50 0.70
N PHE A 38 3.58 8.93 1.56
CA PHE A 38 2.73 7.79 1.20
C PHE A 38 1.86 8.10 -0.03
N LEU A 39 1.19 9.26 -0.07
CA LEU A 39 0.31 9.62 -1.18
C LEU A 39 1.07 9.82 -2.49
N GLN A 40 2.26 10.42 -2.45
CA GLN A 40 3.13 10.55 -3.62
C GLN A 40 3.54 9.18 -4.19
N ILE A 41 3.87 8.23 -3.32
CA ILE A 41 4.16 6.85 -3.75
C ILE A 41 2.90 6.19 -4.31
N ALA A 42 1.74 6.40 -3.70
CA ALA A 42 0.47 5.87 -4.21
C ALA A 42 0.11 6.42 -5.59
N ASP A 43 0.39 7.70 -5.87
CA ASP A 43 0.21 8.32 -7.19
C ASP A 43 1.11 7.67 -8.24
N LYS A 44 2.40 7.47 -7.92
CA LYS A 44 3.33 6.74 -8.80
C LYS A 44 2.82 5.31 -9.06
N MET A 45 2.36 4.63 -8.02
CA MET A 45 1.86 3.25 -8.13
C MET A 45 0.60 3.13 -8.98
N GLU A 46 -0.34 4.07 -8.88
CA GLU A 46 -1.54 4.09 -9.74
C GLU A 46 -1.14 4.05 -11.21
N ILE A 47 -0.26 4.96 -11.64
CA ILE A 47 0.20 5.04 -13.03
C ILE A 47 0.87 3.73 -13.46
N LEU A 48 1.69 3.14 -12.59
CA LEU A 48 2.44 1.91 -12.88
C LEU A 48 1.51 0.69 -12.96
N ILE A 49 0.53 0.60 -12.05
CA ILE A 49 -0.49 -0.45 -12.05
C ILE A 49 -1.36 -0.35 -13.30
N GLU A 50 -1.84 0.84 -13.65
CA GLU A 50 -2.66 1.06 -14.85
C GLU A 50 -1.93 0.66 -16.14
N LYS A 51 -0.61 0.88 -16.21
CA LYS A 51 0.23 0.39 -17.32
C LYS A 51 0.43 -1.12 -17.32
N SER A 52 0.54 -1.73 -16.13
CA SER A 52 0.88 -3.15 -15.97
C SER A 52 -0.34 -4.07 -16.14
N LEU A 53 -1.52 -3.62 -15.72
CA LEU A 53 -2.75 -4.42 -15.74
C LEU A 53 -3.08 -5.05 -17.10
N PRO A 54 -3.01 -4.33 -18.24
CA PRO A 54 -3.28 -4.90 -19.57
C PRO A 54 -2.25 -5.94 -20.02
N GLN A 55 -1.06 -5.96 -19.41
CA GLN A 55 0.04 -6.86 -19.75
C GLN A 55 0.00 -8.17 -18.94
N LEU A 56 -0.82 -8.23 -17.88
CA LEU A 56 -0.98 -9.45 -17.10
C LEU A 56 -1.58 -10.56 -17.98
N PRO A 57 -1.01 -11.77 -17.97
CA PRO A 57 -1.57 -12.91 -18.69
C PRO A 57 -3.04 -13.17 -18.35
N THR A 58 -3.75 -13.82 -19.25
CA THR A 58 -5.10 -14.31 -18.99
C THR A 58 -5.04 -15.61 -18.19
N GLY A 59 -5.94 -15.77 -17.23
CA GLY A 59 -6.02 -16.98 -16.39
C GLY A 59 -6.61 -16.67 -15.02
N GLU A 60 -7.24 -17.67 -14.39
CA GLU A 60 -7.88 -17.53 -13.08
C GLU A 60 -6.90 -17.04 -12.01
N GLU A 61 -5.66 -17.53 -12.07
CA GLU A 61 -4.61 -17.18 -11.12
C GLU A 61 -4.16 -15.71 -11.23
N TYR A 62 -4.22 -15.12 -12.44
CA TYR A 62 -3.92 -13.70 -12.67
C TYR A 62 -5.13 -12.80 -12.42
N GLU A 63 -6.34 -13.33 -12.57
CA GLU A 63 -7.59 -12.58 -12.37
C GLU A 63 -7.77 -12.15 -10.91
N HIS A 64 -7.31 -12.98 -9.97
CA HIS A 64 -7.22 -12.61 -8.57
C HIS A 64 -6.41 -11.32 -8.38
N PHE A 65 -5.20 -11.25 -8.93
CA PHE A 65 -4.34 -10.07 -8.83
C PHE A 65 -4.89 -8.86 -9.58
N ARG A 66 -5.49 -9.05 -10.76
CA ARG A 66 -6.21 -7.97 -11.46
C ARG A 66 -7.29 -7.37 -10.57
N THR A 67 -8.07 -8.22 -9.90
CA THR A 67 -9.12 -7.79 -8.97
C THR A 67 -8.54 -7.01 -7.79
N GLU A 68 -7.42 -7.46 -7.21
CA GLU A 68 -6.75 -6.75 -6.10
C GLU A 68 -6.24 -5.37 -6.54
N PHE A 69 -5.56 -5.29 -7.68
CA PHE A 69 -5.06 -4.02 -8.20
C PHE A 69 -6.19 -3.06 -8.59
N GLN A 70 -7.27 -3.55 -9.21
CA GLN A 70 -8.45 -2.74 -9.49
C GLN A 70 -9.15 -2.28 -8.21
N SER A 71 -9.21 -3.12 -7.17
CA SER A 71 -9.70 -2.76 -5.84
C SER A 71 -8.88 -1.61 -5.25
N PHE A 72 -7.54 -1.70 -5.31
CA PHE A 72 -6.66 -0.63 -4.87
C PHE A 72 -6.91 0.68 -5.63
N LEU A 73 -6.97 0.65 -6.96
CA LEU A 73 -7.26 1.83 -7.78
C LEU A 73 -8.61 2.46 -7.42
N LYS A 74 -9.64 1.62 -7.22
CA LYS A 74 -10.96 2.09 -6.76
C LYS A 74 -10.88 2.75 -5.38
N LYS A 75 -10.18 2.15 -4.42
CA LYS A 75 -10.02 2.71 -3.07
C LYS A 75 -9.22 4.01 -3.06
N LYS A 76 -8.20 4.14 -3.90
CA LYS A 76 -7.47 5.40 -4.10
C LYS A 76 -8.39 6.53 -4.57
N ARG A 77 -9.24 6.27 -5.57
CA ARG A 77 -10.24 7.24 -6.04
C ARG A 77 -11.25 7.59 -4.94
N LEU A 78 -11.69 6.59 -4.17
CA LEU A 78 -12.56 6.83 -3.01
C LEU A 78 -11.88 7.70 -1.96
N TYR A 79 -10.61 7.44 -1.65
CA TYR A 79 -9.80 8.25 -0.75
C TYR A 79 -9.72 9.71 -1.21
N ALA A 80 -9.45 9.96 -2.50
CA ALA A 80 -9.39 11.31 -3.05
C ALA A 80 -10.74 12.05 -3.01
N SER A 81 -11.85 11.32 -2.95
CA SER A 81 -13.22 11.87 -2.88
C SER A 81 -13.76 12.00 -1.44
N ILE A 82 -12.96 11.73 -0.41
CA ILE A 82 -13.41 11.81 0.98
C ILE A 82 -13.76 13.26 1.33
N THR A 83 -14.99 13.44 1.78
CA THR A 83 -15.47 14.66 2.42
C THR A 83 -15.60 14.41 3.93
N PRO A 84 -15.37 15.40 4.80
CA PRO A 84 -15.63 15.27 6.23
C PRO A 84 -17.06 14.77 6.48
N GLY A 85 -17.21 13.63 7.17
CA GLY A 85 -18.50 12.98 7.38
C GLY A 85 -18.49 11.45 7.28
N GLU A 86 -19.65 10.86 6.97
CA GLU A 86 -19.93 9.44 7.19
C GLU A 86 -18.98 8.50 6.41
N ASN A 87 -18.42 7.51 7.13
CA ASN A 87 -17.49 6.49 6.66
C ASN A 87 -16.08 6.95 6.27
N CYS A 88 -15.61 8.11 6.74
CA CYS A 88 -14.24 8.52 6.45
C CYS A 88 -13.19 7.52 6.97
N GLU A 89 -13.25 7.16 8.26
CA GLU A 89 -12.30 6.25 8.90
C GLU A 89 -12.14 4.96 8.09
N ASN A 90 -13.25 4.30 7.77
CA ASN A 90 -13.25 3.06 6.99
C ASN A 90 -12.61 3.22 5.60
N LYS A 91 -12.85 4.35 4.91
CA LYS A 91 -12.27 4.60 3.58
C LYS A 91 -10.77 4.85 3.64
N ILE A 92 -10.32 5.66 4.61
CA ILE A 92 -8.89 5.96 4.81
C ILE A 92 -8.14 4.69 5.18
N LEU A 93 -8.58 4.00 6.24
CA LEU A 93 -7.87 2.82 6.74
C LEU A 93 -7.82 1.71 5.69
N SER A 94 -8.94 1.47 4.99
CA SER A 94 -8.98 0.43 3.95
C SER A 94 -8.10 0.75 2.74
N PHE A 95 -7.91 2.03 2.40
CA PHE A 95 -6.95 2.44 1.37
C PHE A 95 -5.51 2.19 1.83
N PHE A 96 -5.14 2.62 3.03
CA PHE A 96 -3.79 2.45 3.55
C PHE A 96 -3.42 0.97 3.82
N ASP A 97 -4.38 0.12 4.21
CA ASP A 97 -4.19 -1.34 4.29
C ASP A 97 -3.85 -1.92 2.91
N ASP A 98 -4.69 -1.74 1.89
CA ASP A 98 -4.42 -2.30 0.55
C ASP A 98 -3.12 -1.72 -0.05
N PHE A 99 -2.84 -0.45 0.19
CA PHE A 99 -1.61 0.19 -0.27
C PHE A 99 -0.36 -0.45 0.34
N ALA A 100 -0.37 -0.67 1.65
CA ALA A 100 0.71 -1.34 2.34
C ALA A 100 0.89 -2.80 1.88
N ASP A 101 -0.21 -3.50 1.61
CA ASP A 101 -0.17 -4.88 1.15
C ASP A 101 0.53 -4.97 -0.20
N ILE A 102 0.19 -4.08 -1.13
CA ILE A 102 0.82 -4.05 -2.44
C ILE A 102 2.31 -3.70 -2.32
N LEU A 103 2.67 -2.69 -1.52
CA LEU A 103 4.07 -2.32 -1.29
C LEU A 103 4.88 -3.49 -0.73
N LYS A 104 4.33 -4.18 0.27
CA LYS A 104 4.98 -5.33 0.88
C LYS A 104 5.16 -6.47 -0.12
N TYR A 105 4.11 -6.86 -0.84
CA TYR A 105 4.10 -8.07 -1.67
C TYR A 105 4.64 -7.87 -3.09
N PHE A 106 4.71 -6.65 -3.61
CA PHE A 106 5.14 -6.44 -4.99
C PHE A 106 6.36 -5.53 -5.13
N VAL A 107 6.75 -4.83 -4.05
CA VAL A 107 7.92 -3.94 -4.07
C VAL A 107 9.02 -4.42 -3.13
N LEU A 108 8.69 -4.67 -1.85
CA LEU A 108 9.70 -4.96 -0.82
C LEU A 108 10.06 -6.45 -0.71
N ARG A 109 9.06 -7.31 -0.64
CA ARG A 109 9.21 -8.74 -0.34
C ARG A 109 8.32 -9.56 -1.28
N PRO A 110 8.66 -9.61 -2.57
CA PRO A 110 7.88 -10.37 -3.53
C PRO A 110 7.80 -11.86 -3.17
N PRO A 111 6.59 -12.47 -3.23
CA PRO A 111 6.43 -13.90 -3.04
C PRO A 111 7.26 -14.66 -4.07
N ARG A 112 7.81 -15.82 -3.67
CA ARG A 112 8.58 -16.71 -4.55
C ARG A 112 7.69 -17.68 -5.35
N SER A 113 6.44 -17.31 -5.61
CA SER A 113 5.61 -18.11 -6.51
C SER A 113 5.88 -17.68 -7.94
N ALA A 114 5.88 -18.63 -8.88
CA ALA A 114 6.15 -18.33 -10.29
C ALA A 114 5.22 -17.26 -10.87
N ILE A 115 3.98 -17.18 -10.37
CA ILE A 115 2.98 -16.20 -10.78
C ILE A 115 3.30 -14.82 -10.22
N ALA A 116 3.62 -14.72 -8.92
CA ALA A 116 4.00 -13.45 -8.30
C ALA A 116 5.29 -12.91 -8.92
N GLU A 117 6.27 -13.78 -9.23
CA GLU A 117 7.49 -13.40 -9.92
C GLU A 117 7.22 -12.81 -11.31
N GLN A 118 6.32 -13.42 -12.10
CA GLN A 118 5.92 -12.87 -13.41
C GLN A 118 5.23 -11.52 -13.28
N ILE A 119 4.33 -11.37 -12.30
CA ILE A 119 3.66 -10.08 -12.03
C ILE A 119 4.70 -9.02 -11.65
N VAL A 120 5.63 -9.34 -10.75
CA VAL A 120 6.71 -8.44 -10.34
C VAL A 120 7.60 -8.06 -11.52
N GLN A 121 7.92 -8.99 -12.41
CA GLN A 121 8.68 -8.70 -13.63
C GLN A 121 7.95 -7.70 -14.55
N ILE A 122 6.64 -7.90 -14.77
CA ILE A 122 5.81 -6.97 -15.56
C ILE A 122 5.81 -5.59 -14.90
N PHE A 123 5.59 -5.55 -13.58
CA PHE A 123 5.57 -4.30 -12.82
C PHE A 123 6.92 -3.56 -12.87
N ASN A 124 8.02 -4.30 -12.72
CA ASN A 124 9.38 -3.74 -12.79
C ASN A 124 9.71 -3.23 -14.20
N ALA A 125 9.30 -3.94 -15.25
CA ALA A 125 9.43 -3.48 -16.64
C ALA A 125 8.68 -2.16 -16.87
N ASN A 126 7.58 -1.92 -16.15
CA ASN A 126 6.84 -0.66 -16.19
C ASN A 126 7.39 0.44 -15.26
N GLY A 127 8.36 0.11 -14.38
CA GLY A 127 9.07 1.07 -13.53
C GLY A 127 8.83 0.94 -12.04
N MET A 128 8.17 -0.12 -11.57
CA MET A 128 7.90 -0.33 -10.12
C MET A 128 9.18 -0.51 -9.29
N GLU A 129 10.25 -1.07 -9.86
CA GLU A 129 11.54 -1.17 -9.18
C GLU A 129 12.12 0.20 -8.81
N LYS A 130 11.82 1.24 -9.59
CA LYS A 130 12.35 2.60 -9.36
C LYS A 130 11.79 3.26 -8.12
N ILE A 131 10.62 2.82 -7.63
CA ILE A 131 10.03 3.36 -6.40
C ILE A 131 10.43 2.56 -5.16
N LYS A 132 11.19 1.47 -5.31
CA LYS A 132 11.60 0.62 -4.18
C LYS A 132 12.40 1.40 -3.14
N ALA A 133 13.36 2.21 -3.56
CA ALA A 133 14.17 3.02 -2.65
C ALA A 133 13.30 4.05 -1.89
N ASP A 134 12.34 4.68 -2.57
CA ASP A 134 11.38 5.61 -1.94
C ASP A 134 10.59 4.89 -0.84
N VAL A 135 10.16 3.65 -1.10
CA VAL A 135 9.40 2.82 -0.15
C VAL A 135 10.28 2.35 1.01
N GLU A 136 11.52 1.94 0.76
CA GLU A 136 12.47 1.56 1.81
C GLU A 136 12.79 2.73 2.75
N ASN A 137 12.94 3.94 2.22
CA ASN A 137 13.09 5.16 3.01
C ASN A 137 11.85 5.47 3.85
N LEU A 138 10.67 5.27 3.29
CA LEU A 138 9.39 5.46 3.98
C LEU A 138 9.22 4.45 5.13
N VAL A 139 9.56 3.20 4.90
CA VAL A 139 9.54 2.10 5.89
C VAL A 139 10.53 2.33 7.03
N ALA A 140 11.65 3.01 6.76
CA ALA A 140 12.64 3.38 7.77
C ALA A 140 12.12 4.46 8.75
N THR A 141 10.94 5.03 8.52
CA THR A 141 10.31 5.92 9.50
C THR A 141 9.84 5.10 10.71
N ASN A 142 10.47 5.33 11.87
CA ASN A 142 10.13 4.64 13.13
C ASN A 142 8.86 5.23 13.79
N ILE A 143 7.80 5.48 13.01
CA ILE A 143 6.51 5.93 13.50
C ILE A 143 5.62 4.71 13.71
N LYS A 144 4.93 4.58 14.84
CA LYS A 144 4.01 3.44 15.06
C LYS A 144 2.80 3.55 14.12
N ARG A 145 2.48 2.45 13.43
CA ARG A 145 1.26 2.29 12.61
C ARG A 145 0.02 2.85 13.31
N SER A 146 -0.24 2.41 14.53
CA SER A 146 -1.45 2.78 15.28
C SER A 146 -1.55 4.27 15.56
N ASP A 147 -0.41 4.97 15.67
CA ASP A 147 -0.41 6.41 15.92
C ASP A 147 -0.59 7.19 14.62
N PHE A 148 -0.06 6.68 13.51
CA PHE A 148 -0.35 7.22 12.19
C PHE A 148 -1.82 7.01 11.79
N GLU A 149 -2.41 5.84 12.05
CA GLU A 149 -3.85 5.59 11.82
C GLU A 149 -4.72 6.55 12.61
N LYS A 150 -4.43 6.76 13.90
CA LYS A 150 -5.13 7.76 14.72
C LYS A 150 -4.98 9.16 14.14
N TYR A 151 -3.79 9.52 13.65
CA TYR A 151 -3.57 10.79 12.99
C TYR A 151 -4.44 10.93 11.74
N LEU A 152 -4.46 9.93 10.86
CA LEU A 152 -5.22 9.95 9.62
C LEU A 152 -6.73 10.09 9.88
N VAL A 153 -7.26 9.35 10.87
CA VAL A 153 -8.69 9.40 11.22
C VAL A 153 -9.08 10.74 11.84
N ARG A 154 -8.21 11.34 12.66
CA ARG A 154 -8.44 12.66 13.28
C ARG A 154 -8.37 13.82 12.29
N ASN A 155 -7.63 13.66 11.20
CA ASN A 155 -7.42 14.68 10.17
C ASN A 155 -8.25 14.39 8.92
N CYS A 156 -9.33 13.64 9.11
CA CYS A 156 -10.47 13.60 8.22
C CYS A 156 -11.62 14.42 8.82
#